data_AF-W5TD04-F1
#
_entry.id   AF-W5TD04-F1
#
_cell.length_a   1.000
_cell.length_b   1.000
_cell.length_c   1.000
_cell.angle_alpha   90.00
_cell.angle_beta   90.00
_cell.angle_gamma   90.00
#
_symmetry.space_group_name_H-M   'P 1'
#
loop_
_entity.id
_entity.type
_entity.pdbx_description
1 polymer ?
#
loop_
_entity_poly.entity_id
_entity_poly.type
_entity_poly.pdbx_seq_one_letter_code
_entity_poly.pdbx_strand_id
1 'polypeptide(L)'
;MTKTTAFEDIFLAPDEPAWDDERAREEFYRGSTVALNVMMYACYVIAIVAAATDAVLVSILLMVLPGLSGLVLLRYCARRGIDMRTMLKGFSPQRKRIAYATTYPLIVVWLVVFLWRTLPSDSFPQSLIGAVAGAAVGAAAALAAGKLMRRRVTAGQLPEDDIFDA
;
A
#
# COMPACT_ATOMS: atom_id res chain seq x y z
N MET A 1 16.50 23.64 -15.57
CA MET A 1 15.45 22.83 -14.94
C MET A 1 15.84 22.55 -13.51
N THR A 2 15.03 22.98 -12.55
CA THR A 2 15.24 22.79 -11.11
C THR A 2 15.18 21.29 -10.80
N LYS A 3 16.33 20.67 -10.51
CA LYS A 3 16.41 19.30 -9.98
C LYS A 3 15.68 19.28 -8.63
N THR A 4 14.43 18.86 -8.60
CA THR A 4 13.78 18.52 -7.33
C THR A 4 14.50 17.30 -6.76
N THR A 5 15.11 17.47 -5.59
CA THR A 5 15.82 16.42 -4.84
C THR A 5 14.84 15.55 -4.05
N ALA A 6 13.71 15.18 -4.66
CA ALA A 6 12.79 14.26 -4.01
C ALA A 6 13.40 12.86 -4.01
N PHE A 7 13.33 12.15 -2.87
CA PHE A 7 13.81 10.76 -2.76
C PHE A 7 13.28 9.87 -3.90
N GLU A 8 12.04 10.11 -4.33
CA GLU A 8 11.38 9.41 -5.43
C GLU A 8 12.09 9.61 -6.78
N ASP A 9 12.66 10.79 -7.04
CA ASP A 9 13.36 11.13 -8.29
C ASP A 9 14.71 10.39 -8.39
N ILE A 10 15.30 9.98 -7.25
CA ILE A 10 16.53 9.17 -7.21
C ILE A 10 16.25 7.73 -7.67
N PHE A 11 15.12 7.14 -7.26
CA PHE A 11 14.78 5.76 -7.65
C PHE A 11 14.18 5.68 -9.04
N LEU A 12 13.45 6.72 -9.46
CA LEU A 12 12.81 6.73 -10.78
C LEU A 12 13.75 7.21 -11.88
N ALA A 13 14.76 8.02 -11.54
CA ALA A 13 15.73 8.60 -12.47
C ALA A 13 15.10 9.05 -13.80
N PRO A 14 14.05 9.89 -13.77
CA PRO A 14 13.19 10.12 -14.94
C PRO A 14 13.91 10.75 -16.14
N ASP A 15 15.01 11.47 -15.89
CA ASP A 15 15.81 12.17 -16.91
C ASP A 15 17.02 11.34 -17.40
N GLU A 16 17.12 10.06 -17.00
CA GLU A 16 18.22 9.18 -17.40
C GLU A 16 18.14 8.87 -18.91
N PRO A 17 19.23 9.03 -19.68
CA PRO A 17 19.26 8.69 -21.11
C PRO A 17 18.90 7.22 -21.41
N ALA A 18 19.03 6.34 -20.42
CA ALA A 18 18.62 4.94 -20.53
C ALA A 18 17.10 4.76 -20.71
N TRP A 19 16.29 5.78 -20.40
CA TRP A 19 14.83 5.78 -20.57
C TRP A 19 14.33 6.36 -21.89
N ASP A 20 15.23 6.62 -22.85
CA ASP A 20 14.89 7.18 -24.17
C ASP A 20 13.92 6.28 -24.96
N ASP A 21 13.96 4.96 -24.72
CA ASP A 21 12.96 4.03 -25.24
C ASP A 21 11.76 3.89 -24.29
N GLU A 22 10.64 4.51 -24.66
CA GLU A 22 9.39 4.43 -23.88
C GLU A 22 8.87 2.99 -23.72
N ARG A 23 9.11 2.11 -24.69
CA ARG A 23 8.68 0.72 -24.63
C ARG A 23 9.50 -0.05 -23.61
N ALA A 24 10.82 0.13 -23.59
CA ALA A 24 11.69 -0.49 -22.60
C ALA A 24 11.32 -0.05 -21.18
N ARG A 25 11.02 1.24 -21.02
CA ARG A 25 10.53 1.80 -19.75
C ARG A 25 9.21 1.18 -19.30
N GLU A 26 8.25 1.02 -20.21
CA GLU A 26 6.97 0.38 -19.88
C GLU A 26 7.13 -1.07 -19.45
N GLU A 27 7.91 -1.87 -20.19
CA GLU A 27 8.16 -3.28 -19.86
C GLU A 27 8.91 -3.43 -18.53
N PHE A 28 9.85 -2.53 -18.23
CA PHE A 28 10.52 -2.50 -16.94
C PHE A 28 9.54 -2.27 -15.79
N TYR A 29 8.60 -1.31 -15.92
CA TYR A 29 7.60 -1.06 -14.88
C TYR A 29 6.59 -2.20 -14.72
N ARG A 30 6.20 -2.85 -15.83
CA ARG A 30 5.38 -4.06 -15.80
C ARG A 30 6.09 -5.19 -15.06
N GLY A 31 7.34 -5.47 -15.41
CA GLY A 31 8.17 -6.49 -14.76
C GLY A 31 8.41 -6.20 -13.27
N SER A 32 8.73 -4.95 -12.92
CA SER A 32 8.90 -4.51 -11.54
C SER A 32 7.62 -4.67 -10.71
N THR A 33 6.46 -4.41 -11.31
CA THR A 33 5.17 -4.64 -10.67
C THR A 33 4.94 -6.13 -10.39
N VAL A 34 5.27 -7.01 -11.34
CA VAL A 34 5.19 -8.47 -11.14
C VAL A 34 6.13 -8.91 -10.01
N ALA A 35 7.39 -8.49 -10.05
CA ALA A 35 8.38 -8.82 -9.01
C ALA A 35 7.94 -8.33 -7.61
N LEU A 36 7.41 -7.11 -7.51
CA LEU A 36 6.88 -6.57 -6.27
C LEU A 36 5.69 -7.40 -5.74
N ASN A 37 4.77 -7.82 -6.62
CA ASN A 37 3.65 -8.68 -6.21
C ASN A 37 4.14 -10.04 -5.69
N VAL A 38 5.11 -10.67 -6.38
CA VAL A 38 5.72 -11.93 -5.92
C VAL A 38 6.36 -11.75 -4.54
N MET A 39 7.10 -10.65 -4.33
CA MET A 39 7.69 -10.32 -3.05
C MET A 39 6.63 -10.12 -1.94
N MET A 40 5.53 -9.42 -2.24
CA MET A 40 4.43 -9.24 -1.28
C MET A 40 3.83 -10.58 -0.85
N TYR A 41 3.62 -11.51 -1.79
CA TYR A 41 3.13 -12.86 -1.45
C TYR A 41 4.15 -13.65 -0.64
N ALA A 42 5.45 -13.56 -0.97
CA ALA A 42 6.50 -14.18 -0.18
C ALA A 42 6.51 -13.64 1.27
N CYS A 43 6.36 -12.32 1.45
CA CYS A 43 6.24 -11.72 2.79
C CYS A 43 5.05 -12.30 3.57
N TYR A 44 3.88 -12.47 2.96
CA TYR A 44 2.72 -13.07 3.64
C TYR A 44 2.98 -14.51 4.05
N VAL A 45 3.55 -15.34 3.17
CA VAL A 45 3.87 -16.74 3.48
C VAL A 45 4.88 -16.82 4.62
N ILE A 46 5.96 -16.03 4.56
CA ILE A 46 6.97 -16.02 5.63
C ILE A 46 6.38 -15.49 6.94
N ALA A 47 5.49 -14.49 6.88
CA ALA A 47 4.80 -13.99 8.08
C ALA A 47 3.96 -15.08 8.75
N ILE A 48 3.26 -15.91 7.97
CA ILE A 48 2.49 -17.06 8.49
C ILE A 48 3.42 -18.06 9.17
N VAL A 49 4.54 -18.42 8.53
CA VAL A 49 5.53 -19.34 9.11
C VAL A 49 6.12 -18.77 10.40
N ALA A 50 6.50 -17.50 10.40
CA ALA A 50 7.03 -16.81 11.58
C ALA A 50 6.01 -16.77 12.74
N ALA A 51 4.72 -16.58 12.44
CA ALA A 51 3.66 -16.67 13.46
C ALA A 51 3.57 -18.08 14.05
N ALA A 52 3.73 -19.12 13.23
CA ALA A 52 3.68 -20.51 13.66
C ALA A 52 4.91 -20.94 14.48
N THR A 53 6.04 -20.23 14.38
CA THR A 53 7.28 -20.54 15.12
C THR A 53 7.55 -19.58 16.27
N ASP A 54 6.52 -18.89 16.78
CA ASP A 54 6.59 -17.93 17.88
C ASP A 54 7.52 -16.72 17.63
N ALA A 55 7.89 -16.47 16.37
CA ALA A 55 8.63 -15.28 15.95
C ALA A 55 7.68 -14.09 15.72
N VAL A 56 6.95 -13.72 16.78
CA VAL A 56 5.82 -12.77 16.75
C VAL A 56 6.17 -11.44 16.10
N LEU A 57 7.29 -10.82 16.49
CA LEU A 57 7.69 -9.52 15.96
C LEU A 57 8.02 -9.57 14.46
N VAL A 58 8.75 -10.61 14.03
CA VAL A 58 9.12 -10.82 12.62
C VAL A 58 7.86 -11.01 11.77
N SER A 59 6.92 -11.79 12.29
CA SER A 59 5.63 -12.03 11.64
C SER A 59 4.85 -10.73 11.39
N ILE A 60 4.72 -9.89 12.42
CA ILE A 60 4.03 -8.59 12.31
C ILE A 60 4.75 -7.68 11.30
N LEU A 61 6.07 -7.57 11.37
CA LEU A 61 6.84 -6.71 10.47
C LEU A 61 6.65 -7.12 9.00
N LEU A 62 6.76 -8.42 8.70
CA LEU A 62 6.56 -8.95 7.36
C LEU A 62 5.13 -8.77 6.86
N MET A 63 4.15 -8.81 7.76
CA MET A 63 2.74 -8.58 7.42
C MET A 63 2.43 -7.11 7.10
N VAL A 64 3.09 -6.17 7.79
CA VAL A 64 2.87 -4.73 7.62
C VAL A 64 3.59 -4.17 6.39
N LEU A 65 4.75 -4.71 6.01
CA LEU A 65 5.58 -4.22 4.90
C LEU A 65 4.82 -4.05 3.57
N PRO A 66 4.04 -5.04 3.08
CA PRO A 66 3.20 -4.87 1.89
C PRO A 66 2.19 -3.73 2.00
N GLY A 67 1.67 -3.44 3.19
CA GLY A 67 0.77 -2.30 3.41
C GLY A 67 1.49 -0.97 3.24
N LEU A 68 2.74 -0.87 3.70
CA LEU A 68 3.55 0.34 3.57
C LEU A 68 3.86 0.66 2.10
N SER A 69 4.17 -0.33 1.26
CA SER A 69 4.40 -0.09 -0.17
C SER A 69 3.14 0.47 -0.85
N GLY A 70 1.96 -0.03 -0.50
CA GLY A 70 0.68 0.52 -0.95
C GLY A 70 0.45 1.97 -0.51
N LEU A 71 0.81 2.33 0.73
CA LEU A 71 0.73 3.70 1.22
C LEU A 71 1.69 4.65 0.49
N VAL A 72 2.92 4.20 0.21
CA VAL A 72 3.90 4.97 -0.57
C VAL A 72 3.37 5.23 -1.98
N LEU A 73 2.82 4.22 -2.65
CA LEU A 73 2.19 4.37 -3.97
C LEU A 73 1.04 5.39 -3.93
N LEU A 74 0.12 5.25 -2.98
CA LEU A 74 -1.02 6.18 -2.85
C LEU A 74 -0.55 7.62 -2.61
N ARG A 75 0.48 7.82 -1.78
CA ARG A 75 1.07 9.13 -1.51
C ARG A 75 1.75 9.71 -2.74
N TYR A 76 2.52 8.89 -3.47
CA TYR A 76 3.20 9.29 -4.71
C TYR A 76 2.18 9.78 -5.75
N CYS A 77 1.16 8.97 -6.03
CA CYS A 77 0.12 9.32 -7.00
C CYS A 77 -0.66 10.58 -6.59
N ALA A 78 -1.02 10.69 -5.31
CA ALA A 78 -1.74 11.87 -4.80
C ALA A 78 -0.93 13.16 -4.94
N ARG A 79 0.40 13.12 -4.74
CA ARG A 79 1.29 14.28 -4.95
C ARG A 79 1.36 14.73 -6.40
N ARG A 80 1.10 13.83 -7.35
CA ARG A 80 1.12 14.11 -8.80
C ARG A 80 -0.28 14.33 -9.38
N GLY A 81 -1.29 14.55 -8.53
CA GLY A 81 -2.66 14.80 -8.98
C GLY A 81 -3.39 13.58 -9.54
N ILE A 82 -2.83 12.38 -9.40
CA ILE A 82 -3.44 11.14 -9.91
C ILE A 82 -4.42 10.59 -8.86
N ASP A 83 -5.72 10.68 -9.15
CA ASP A 83 -6.75 10.06 -8.30
C ASP A 83 -6.84 8.54 -8.53
N MET A 84 -6.10 7.81 -7.69
CA MET A 84 -6.09 6.35 -7.68
C MET A 84 -7.49 5.75 -7.48
N ARG A 85 -8.42 6.42 -6.79
CA ARG A 85 -9.78 5.87 -6.62
C ARG A 85 -10.52 5.84 -7.95
N THR A 86 -10.39 6.92 -8.72
CA THR A 86 -10.99 7.01 -10.06
C THR A 86 -10.33 6.02 -11.02
N MET A 87 -9.00 5.90 -10.98
CA MET A 87 -8.27 4.90 -11.76
C MET A 87 -8.73 3.46 -11.44
N LEU A 88 -8.85 3.12 -10.15
CA LEU A 88 -9.27 1.79 -9.71
C LEU A 88 -10.74 1.49 -10.09
N LYS A 89 -11.61 2.49 -10.19
CA LYS A 89 -13.00 2.27 -10.67
C LYS A 89 -13.02 1.72 -12.09
N GLY A 90 -12.11 2.19 -12.96
CA GLY A 90 -11.98 1.72 -14.34
C GLY A 90 -11.49 0.27 -14.50
N PHE A 91 -10.98 -0.36 -13.43
CA PHE A 91 -10.56 -1.77 -13.52
C PHE A 91 -11.74 -2.72 -13.53
N SER A 92 -11.61 -3.78 -14.36
CA SER A 92 -12.61 -4.82 -14.48
C SER A 92 -12.93 -5.48 -13.12
N PRO A 93 -14.20 -5.83 -12.85
CA PRO A 93 -14.57 -6.51 -11.62
C PRO A 93 -13.80 -7.83 -11.41
N GLN A 94 -13.51 -8.56 -12.50
CA GLN A 94 -12.76 -9.80 -12.46
C GLN A 94 -11.33 -9.59 -11.95
N ARG A 95 -10.64 -8.54 -12.40
CA ARG A 95 -9.30 -8.21 -11.90
C ARG A 95 -9.31 -7.91 -10.41
N LYS A 96 -10.29 -7.13 -9.93
CA LYS A 96 -10.46 -6.82 -8.50
C LYS A 96 -10.69 -8.10 -7.70
N ARG A 97 -11.58 -8.97 -8.19
CA ARG A 97 -11.87 -10.27 -7.55
C ARG A 97 -10.61 -11.13 -7.44
N ILE A 98 -9.82 -11.25 -8.51
CA ILE A 98 -8.57 -12.03 -8.47
C ILE A 98 -7.61 -11.45 -7.43
N ALA A 99 -7.37 -10.14 -7.45
CA ALA A 99 -6.47 -9.50 -6.48
C ALA A 99 -6.91 -9.70 -5.01
N TYR A 100 -8.23 -9.66 -4.76
CA TYR A 100 -8.80 -9.92 -3.45
C TYR A 100 -8.75 -11.40 -3.06
N ALA A 101 -9.02 -12.29 -4.00
CA ALA A 101 -9.02 -13.74 -3.80
C ALA A 101 -7.61 -14.30 -3.58
N THR A 102 -6.56 -13.65 -4.07
CA THR A 102 -5.18 -14.07 -3.82
C THR A 102 -4.62 -13.49 -2.52
N THR A 103 -5.03 -12.27 -2.15
CA THR A 103 -4.46 -11.56 -1.00
C THR A 103 -5.20 -11.86 0.31
N TYR A 104 -6.53 -11.72 0.35
CA TYR A 104 -7.27 -11.80 1.61
C TYR A 104 -7.21 -13.18 2.29
N PRO A 105 -7.25 -14.32 1.57
CA PRO A 105 -7.10 -15.61 2.24
C PRO A 105 -5.77 -15.76 2.98
N LEU A 106 -4.66 -15.25 2.44
CA LEU A 106 -3.36 -15.26 3.13
C LEU A 106 -3.40 -14.43 4.41
N ILE A 107 -4.07 -13.27 4.36
CA ILE A 107 -4.24 -12.41 5.54
C ILE A 107 -5.08 -13.10 6.61
N VAL A 108 -6.17 -13.77 6.20
CA VAL A 108 -7.04 -14.52 7.13
C VAL A 108 -6.28 -15.68 7.75
N VAL A 109 -5.54 -16.47 6.96
CA VAL A 109 -4.72 -17.58 7.46
C VAL A 109 -3.69 -17.09 8.45
N TRP A 110 -2.98 -16.01 8.12
CA TRP A 110 -2.03 -15.38 9.05
C TRP A 110 -2.70 -14.97 10.35
N LEU A 111 -3.85 -14.29 10.29
CA LEU A 111 -4.56 -13.81 11.48
C LEU A 111 -4.99 -14.98 12.36
N VAL A 112 -5.50 -16.07 11.77
CA VAL A 112 -5.89 -17.28 12.51
C VAL A 112 -4.68 -17.91 13.21
N VAL A 113 -3.57 -18.11 12.50
CA VAL A 113 -2.35 -18.70 13.07
C VAL A 113 -1.78 -17.82 14.17
N PHE A 114 -1.72 -16.51 13.92
CA PHE A 114 -1.19 -15.53 14.85
C PHE A 114 -2.01 -15.49 16.14
N LEU A 115 -3.34 -15.40 16.05
CA LEU A 115 -4.22 -15.38 17.22
C LEU A 115 -4.19 -16.72 17.96
N TRP A 116 -4.17 -17.85 17.24
CA TRP A 116 -4.09 -19.17 17.87
C TRP A 116 -2.82 -19.36 18.69
N ARG A 117 -1.67 -18.83 18.23
CA ARG A 117 -0.40 -18.93 18.94
C ARG A 117 -0.22 -17.91 20.05
N THR A 118 -0.72 -16.69 19.88
CA THR A 118 -0.47 -15.59 20.81
C THR A 118 -1.51 -15.46 21.92
N LEU A 119 -2.67 -16.11 21.79
CA LEU A 119 -3.74 -15.99 22.77
C LEU A 119 -3.78 -17.17 23.74
N PRO A 120 -3.94 -16.91 25.05
CA PRO A 120 -4.34 -17.93 26.02
C PRO A 120 -5.70 -18.54 25.64
N SER A 121 -5.81 -19.88 25.72
CA SER A 121 -6.99 -20.67 25.31
C SER A 121 -8.32 -20.16 25.86
N ASP A 122 -8.30 -19.54 27.03
CA ASP A 122 -9.49 -19.14 27.78
C ASP A 122 -10.02 -17.74 27.40
N SER A 123 -9.29 -17.01 26.55
CA SER A 123 -9.53 -15.59 26.24
C SER A 123 -9.95 -15.32 24.79
N PHE A 124 -10.12 -16.37 23.98
CA PHE A 124 -10.39 -16.28 22.54
C PHE A 124 -11.58 -15.35 22.15
N PRO A 125 -12.72 -15.35 22.88
CA PRO A 125 -13.84 -14.45 22.57
C PRO A 125 -13.52 -12.96 22.79
N GLN A 126 -12.83 -12.62 23.89
CA GLN A 126 -12.44 -11.24 24.20
C GLN A 126 -11.34 -10.73 23.27
N SER A 127 -10.43 -11.61 22.87
CA SER A 127 -9.35 -11.29 21.96
C SER A 127 -9.81 -11.07 20.52
N LEU A 128 -10.91 -11.72 20.10
CA LEU A 128 -11.60 -11.42 18.85
C LEU A 128 -12.13 -9.99 18.85
N ILE A 129 -12.71 -9.54 19.97
CA ILE A 129 -13.17 -8.15 20.15
C ILE A 129 -11.96 -7.19 20.10
N GLY A 130 -10.85 -7.54 20.74
CA GLY A 130 -9.60 -6.78 20.69
C GLY A 130 -9.00 -6.68 19.29
N ALA A 131 -9.02 -7.77 18.52
CA ALA A 131 -8.54 -7.80 17.14
C ALA A 131 -9.43 -6.96 16.20
N VAL A 132 -10.75 -7.05 16.36
CA VAL A 132 -11.72 -6.21 15.62
C VAL A 132 -11.55 -4.75 15.99
N ALA A 133 -11.39 -4.43 17.27
CA ALA A 133 -11.14 -3.07 17.74
C ALA A 133 -9.80 -2.53 17.20
N GLY A 134 -8.73 -3.33 17.25
CA GLY A 134 -7.42 -2.98 16.69
C GLY A 134 -7.48 -2.75 15.18
N ALA A 135 -8.19 -3.59 14.43
CA ALA A 135 -8.43 -3.41 13.01
C ALA A 135 -9.23 -2.12 12.73
N ALA A 136 -10.26 -1.84 13.53
CA ALA A 136 -11.05 -0.62 13.42
C ALA A 136 -10.22 0.64 13.72
N VAL A 137 -9.39 0.61 14.76
CA VAL A 137 -8.46 1.71 15.10
C VAL A 137 -7.42 1.90 14.00
N GLY A 138 -6.81 0.81 13.50
CA GLY A 138 -5.86 0.86 12.39
C GLY A 138 -6.48 1.45 11.12
N ALA A 139 -7.71 1.03 10.78
CA ALA A 139 -8.46 1.58 9.66
C ALA A 139 -8.78 3.07 9.87
N ALA A 140 -9.20 3.47 11.07
CA ALA A 140 -9.47 4.87 11.41
C ALA A 140 -8.20 5.74 11.34
N ALA A 141 -7.07 5.24 11.82
CA ALA A 141 -5.78 5.93 11.73
C ALA A 141 -5.32 6.09 10.28
N ALA A 142 -5.47 5.05 9.44
CA ALA A 142 -5.17 5.13 8.02
C ALA A 142 -6.07 6.13 7.28
N LEU A 143 -7.37 6.17 7.62
CA LEU A 143 -8.32 7.16 7.09
C LEU A 143 -7.99 8.58 7.55
N ALA A 144 -7.62 8.77 8.82
CA ALA A 144 -7.21 10.05 9.36
C ALA A 144 -5.93 10.57 8.69
N ALA A 145 -4.93 9.70 8.51
CA ALA A 145 -3.71 10.02 7.77
C ALA A 145 -4.01 10.40 6.31
N GLY A 146 -4.90 9.65 5.64
CA GLY A 146 -5.36 9.97 4.29
C GLY A 146 -6.11 11.32 4.22
N LYS A 147 -6.95 11.64 5.21
CA LYS A 147 -7.67 12.91 5.29
C LYS A 147 -6.72 14.08 5.58
N LEU A 148 -5.72 13.88 6.44
CA LEU A 148 -4.71 14.89 6.75
C LEU A 148 -3.84 15.19 5.53
N MET A 149 -3.45 14.16 4.76
CA MET A 149 -2.75 14.34 3.49
C MET A 149 -3.61 15.11 2.47
N ARG A 150 -4.91 14.78 2.34
CA ARG A 150 -5.84 15.50 1.46
C ARG A 150 -5.96 16.98 1.82
N ARG A 151 -6.10 17.31 3.11
CA ARG A 151 -6.17 18.70 3.58
C ARG A 151 -4.94 19.51 3.21
N ARG A 152 -3.74 18.89 3.25
CA ARG A 152 -2.51 19.56 2.84
C ARG A 152 -2.41 19.80 1.34
N VAL A 153 -3.01 18.93 0.52
CA VAL A 153 -3.07 19.13 -0.94
C VAL A 153 -4.05 20.25 -1.29
N THR A 154 -5.24 20.27 -0.68
CA THR A 154 -6.24 21.34 -0.91
C THR A 154 -5.75 22.71 -0.40
N ALA A 155 -5.04 22.76 0.72
CA ALA A 155 -4.47 24.00 1.25
C ALA A 155 -3.26 24.52 0.45
N GLY A 156 -2.69 23.71 -0.44
CA GLY A 156 -1.58 24.09 -1.33
C GLY A 156 -1.99 24.55 -2.72
N GLN A 157 -3.28 24.40 -3.09
CA GLN A 157 -3.84 25.07 -4.26
C GLN A 157 -4.19 26.50 -3.86
N LEU A 158 -3.33 27.46 -4.21
CA LEU A 158 -3.71 28.86 -4.27
C LEU A 158 -4.83 29.02 -5.33
N PRO A 159 -5.78 29.95 -5.15
CA PRO A 159 -6.81 30.21 -6.14
C PRO A 159 -6.16 30.51 -7.50
N GLU A 160 -6.64 29.89 -8.57
CA GLU A 160 -6.30 30.26 -9.93
C GLU A 160 -6.54 31.77 -10.08
N ASP A 161 -5.48 32.53 -10.35
CA ASP A 161 -5.61 33.91 -10.78
C ASP A 161 -6.48 33.92 -12.04
N ASP A 162 -7.62 34.60 -11.96
CA ASP A 162 -8.46 34.97 -13.09
C ASP A 162 -7.60 35.74 -14.10
N ILE A 163 -7.06 35.02 -15.10
CA ILE A 163 -6.55 35.64 -16.32
C ILE A 163 -7.77 36.12 -17.09
N PHE A 164 -8.10 37.39 -16.91
CA PHE A 164 -8.99 38.11 -17.80
C PHE A 164 -8.28 38.27 -19.16
N ASP A 165 -8.73 37.51 -20.16
CA ASP A 165 -8.37 37.77 -21.55
C ASP A 165 -8.91 39.15 -21.97
N ALA A 166 -8.01 39.95 -22.55
CA ALA A 166 -8.23 41.31 -23.04
C ALA A 166 -8.89 41.36 -24.43
#